data_AF-X1D4Q1-F1
#
_entry.id   AF-X1D4Q1-F1
#
_cell.length_a   1.000
_cell.length_b   1.000
_cell.length_c   1.000
_cell.angle_alpha   90.00
_cell.angle_beta   90.00
_cell.angle_gamma   90.00
#
_symmetry.space_group_name_H-M   'P 1'
#
loop_
_entity.id
_entity.type
_entity.pdbx_description
1 polymer ?
#
loop_
_entity_poly.entity_id
_entity_poly.type
_entity_poly.pdbx_seq_one_letter_code
_entity_poly.pdbx_strand_id
1 'polypeptide(L)'
;MTEEEVYRELQEHLDKLPIGYPATDSGVEIRILKYIFSPEEAQIAIKLGFMPENIQQIYPRINESALSMEELEQTLEKMFDKGAINSYTIKDKSGEKIKYYSNAQLAIGMLEYKMGDLSKEFCEDFERYMHEEGFLEEMTRTKIPQFRTIPLNEKVTFDNQVATYDDVRKIIEGARGPFALSDCVCRKGKDVLGRPCQVTKLRDICMQFGMAAEMYIEKGFGREVTREEALKNLDIAERDGLVVSPGNAIYPPFICLCCGCCC
;
A
#
# COMPACT_ATOMS: atom_id res chain seq x y z
N MET A 1 -22.91 -14.09 14.10
CA MET A 1 -21.99 -12.96 14.26
C MET A 1 -22.70 -11.72 13.78
N THR A 2 -22.75 -10.67 14.60
CA THR A 2 -23.23 -9.35 14.18
C THR A 2 -22.20 -8.68 13.27
N GLU A 3 -22.61 -7.68 12.52
CA GLU A 3 -21.71 -6.93 11.64
C GLU A 3 -20.53 -6.32 12.42
N GLU A 4 -20.80 -5.73 13.59
CA GLU A 4 -19.74 -5.16 14.45
C GLU A 4 -18.72 -6.21 14.90
N GLU A 5 -19.18 -7.41 15.28
CA GLU A 5 -18.29 -8.50 15.66
C GLU A 5 -17.37 -8.91 14.50
N VAL A 6 -17.89 -8.97 13.27
CA VAL A 6 -17.09 -9.30 12.07
C VAL A 6 -15.96 -8.29 11.88
N TYR A 7 -16.26 -6.99 11.90
CA TYR A 7 -15.24 -5.98 11.69
C TYR A 7 -14.24 -5.92 12.83
N ARG A 8 -14.67 -6.23 14.05
CA ARG A 8 -13.74 -6.31 15.18
C ARG A 8 -12.79 -7.49 15.06
N GLU A 9 -13.28 -8.66 14.66
CA GLU A 9 -12.42 -9.82 14.37
C GLU A 9 -11.44 -9.52 13.22
N LEU A 10 -11.89 -8.80 12.18
CA LEU A 10 -11.00 -8.38 11.10
C LEU A 10 -9.91 -7.43 11.59
N GLN A 11 -10.26 -6.44 12.42
CA GLN A 11 -9.28 -5.53 13.04
C GLN A 11 -8.24 -6.34 13.83
N GLU A 12 -8.67 -7.24 14.72
CA GLU A 12 -7.76 -8.06 15.53
C GLU A 12 -6.90 -9.01 14.70
N HIS A 13 -7.39 -9.46 13.55
CA HIS A 13 -6.64 -10.25 12.60
C HIS A 13 -5.55 -9.43 11.90
N LEU A 14 -5.92 -8.24 11.40
CA LEU A 14 -4.98 -7.31 10.76
C LEU A 14 -3.93 -6.80 11.76
N ASP A 15 -4.28 -6.68 13.05
CA ASP A 15 -3.36 -6.26 14.11
C ASP A 15 -2.23 -7.27 14.41
N LYS A 16 -2.38 -8.51 13.94
CA LYS A 16 -1.34 -9.55 14.07
C LYS A 16 -0.36 -9.57 12.90
N LEU A 17 -0.59 -8.74 11.87
CA LEU A 17 0.29 -8.65 10.70
C LEU A 17 1.59 -7.89 11.05
N PRO A 18 2.62 -7.91 10.18
CA PRO A 18 3.91 -7.28 10.49
C PRO A 18 3.86 -5.78 10.83
N ILE A 19 2.85 -5.08 10.30
CA ILE A 19 2.41 -3.77 10.77
C ILE A 19 1.01 -3.99 11.28
N GLY A 20 0.81 -3.77 12.57
CA GLY A 20 -0.47 -3.93 13.21
C GLY A 20 -1.52 -2.95 12.69
N TYR A 21 -2.70 -3.07 13.25
CA TYR A 21 -3.88 -2.30 12.93
C TYR A 21 -4.60 -2.03 14.26
N PRO A 22 -4.00 -1.19 15.13
CA PRO A 22 -4.40 -1.06 16.52
C PRO A 22 -5.84 -0.61 16.69
N ALA A 23 -6.48 -1.20 17.70
CA ALA A 23 -7.78 -0.76 18.19
C ALA A 23 -7.75 0.68 18.68
N THR A 24 -8.85 1.41 18.49
CA THR A 24 -9.02 2.77 19.02
C THR A 24 -10.29 2.90 19.86
N ASP A 25 -10.31 3.85 20.80
CA ASP A 25 -11.50 4.18 21.57
C ASP A 25 -12.59 4.85 20.71
N SER A 26 -12.19 5.51 19.62
CA SER A 26 -13.13 6.22 18.74
C SER A 26 -13.82 5.32 17.71
N GLY A 27 -13.32 4.10 17.52
CA GLY A 27 -13.75 3.18 16.48
C GLY A 27 -13.43 3.65 15.06
N VAL A 28 -12.49 4.59 14.88
CA VAL A 28 -12.09 5.11 13.55
C VAL A 28 -11.53 4.01 12.67
N GLU A 29 -10.78 3.08 13.23
CA GLU A 29 -10.22 1.92 12.55
C GLU A 29 -11.33 1.01 11.99
N ILE A 30 -12.42 0.85 12.74
CA ILE A 30 -13.57 0.06 12.28
C ILE A 30 -14.31 0.77 11.14
N ARG A 31 -14.46 2.11 11.19
CA ARG A 31 -15.08 2.88 10.10
C ARG A 31 -14.27 2.77 8.81
N ILE A 32 -12.94 2.82 8.91
CA ILE A 32 -12.05 2.59 7.77
C ILE A 32 -12.25 1.19 7.18
N LEU A 33 -12.34 0.15 8.02
CA LEU A 33 -12.60 -1.21 7.53
C LEU A 33 -13.98 -1.33 6.86
N LYS A 34 -15.02 -0.69 7.39
CA LYS A 34 -16.36 -0.64 6.77
C LYS A 34 -16.39 0.07 5.43
N TYR A 35 -15.53 1.08 5.25
CA TYR A 35 -15.36 1.73 3.96
C TYR A 35 -14.74 0.78 2.92
N ILE A 36 -13.82 -0.08 3.36
CA ILE A 36 -13.03 -0.95 2.48
C ILE A 36 -13.69 -2.30 2.21
N PHE A 37 -14.37 -2.90 3.19
CA PHE A 37 -14.91 -4.26 3.13
C PHE A 37 -16.42 -4.27 3.37
N SER A 38 -17.15 -5.09 2.62
CA SER A 38 -18.48 -5.57 3.05
C SER A 38 -18.33 -6.56 4.22
N PRO A 39 -19.41 -6.87 4.96
CA PRO A 39 -19.34 -7.86 6.03
C PRO A 39 -18.89 -9.25 5.53
N GLU A 40 -19.32 -9.65 4.33
CA GLU A 40 -18.92 -10.91 3.69
C GLU A 40 -17.44 -10.90 3.29
N GLU A 41 -16.97 -9.80 2.70
CA GLU A 41 -15.56 -9.61 2.34
C GLU A 41 -14.66 -9.62 3.58
N ALA A 42 -15.13 -9.03 4.70
CA ALA A 42 -14.40 -9.01 5.96
C ALA A 42 -14.24 -10.43 6.56
N GLN A 43 -15.27 -11.26 6.49
CA GLN A 43 -15.19 -12.67 6.90
C GLN A 43 -14.15 -13.45 6.10
N ILE A 44 -14.07 -13.20 4.79
CA ILE A 44 -13.05 -13.80 3.92
C ILE A 44 -11.66 -13.29 4.31
N ALA A 45 -11.50 -11.99 4.50
CA ALA A 45 -10.21 -11.36 4.83
C ALA A 45 -9.63 -11.86 6.17
N ILE A 46 -10.47 -12.19 7.16
CA ILE A 46 -10.06 -12.84 8.43
C ILE A 46 -9.35 -14.19 8.17
N LYS A 47 -9.66 -14.87 7.06
CA LYS A 47 -9.07 -16.17 6.70
C LYS A 47 -7.85 -16.05 5.78
N LEU A 48 -7.50 -14.83 5.34
CA LEU A 48 -6.32 -14.58 4.51
C LEU A 48 -5.10 -14.27 5.37
N GLY A 49 -3.92 -14.69 4.92
CA GLY A 49 -2.64 -14.34 5.55
C GLY A 49 -2.01 -13.08 4.96
N PHE A 50 -0.89 -12.64 5.56
CA PHE A 50 0.03 -11.68 4.93
C PHE A 50 0.79 -12.28 3.75
N MET A 51 1.14 -13.58 3.85
CA MET A 51 1.83 -14.27 2.77
C MET A 51 0.83 -14.67 1.67
N PRO A 52 1.14 -14.44 0.39
CA PRO A 52 0.26 -14.82 -0.71
C PRO A 52 0.04 -16.33 -0.80
N GLU A 53 -1.22 -16.73 -0.94
CA GLU A 53 -1.66 -18.13 -1.07
C GLU A 53 -2.59 -18.28 -2.28
N ASN A 54 -2.57 -19.43 -2.94
CA ASN A 54 -3.47 -19.70 -4.06
C ASN A 54 -4.86 -20.16 -3.58
N ILE A 55 -5.82 -20.21 -4.49
CA ILE A 55 -7.20 -20.58 -4.18
C ILE A 55 -7.33 -21.97 -3.54
N GLN A 56 -6.48 -22.94 -3.94
CA GLN A 56 -6.50 -24.30 -3.38
C GLN A 56 -6.05 -24.33 -1.92
N GLN A 57 -5.20 -23.39 -1.49
CA GLN A 57 -4.76 -23.24 -0.11
C GLN A 57 -5.77 -22.44 0.73
N ILE A 58 -6.43 -21.46 0.14
CA ILE A 58 -7.39 -20.59 0.83
C ILE A 58 -8.73 -21.29 1.08
N TYR A 59 -9.26 -21.97 0.05
CA TYR A 59 -10.59 -22.55 0.05
C TYR A 59 -10.92 -23.43 1.27
N PRO A 60 -10.03 -24.34 1.75
CA PRO A 60 -10.32 -25.17 2.92
C PRO A 60 -10.60 -24.38 4.21
N ARG A 61 -10.10 -23.14 4.35
CA ARG A 61 -10.32 -22.28 5.52
C ARG A 61 -11.63 -21.49 5.47
N ILE A 62 -12.26 -21.42 4.30
CA ILE A 62 -13.47 -20.62 4.03
C ILE A 62 -14.69 -21.51 3.82
N ASN A 63 -14.52 -22.79 3.53
CA ASN A 63 -15.57 -23.76 3.18
C ASN A 63 -16.64 -24.04 4.27
N GLU A 64 -16.71 -23.22 5.33
CA GLU A 64 -17.87 -23.15 6.23
C GLU A 64 -19.03 -22.34 5.60
N SER A 65 -18.77 -21.55 4.55
CA SER A 65 -19.72 -20.55 3.99
C SER A 65 -20.56 -21.00 2.80
N ALA A 66 -20.64 -22.30 2.47
CA ALA A 66 -21.39 -22.84 1.31
C ALA A 66 -21.01 -22.28 -0.08
N LEU A 67 -19.89 -21.55 -0.19
CA LEU A 67 -19.35 -21.04 -1.46
C LEU A 67 -18.58 -22.15 -2.20
N SER A 68 -18.76 -22.23 -3.51
CA SER A 68 -17.85 -22.99 -4.38
C SER A 68 -16.50 -22.29 -4.54
N MET A 69 -15.49 -23.02 -5.00
CA MET A 69 -14.15 -22.48 -5.23
C MET A 69 -14.14 -21.35 -6.26
N GLU A 70 -15.00 -21.45 -7.29
CA GLU A 70 -15.15 -20.43 -8.32
C GLU A 70 -15.79 -19.15 -7.76
N GLU A 71 -16.84 -19.28 -6.94
CA GLU A 71 -17.50 -18.13 -6.29
C GLU A 71 -16.55 -17.42 -5.31
N LEU A 72 -15.73 -18.19 -4.58
CA LEU A 72 -14.69 -17.62 -3.73
C LEU A 72 -13.66 -16.83 -4.57
N GLU A 73 -13.18 -17.40 -5.67
CA GLU A 73 -12.23 -16.72 -6.55
C GLU A 73 -12.82 -15.42 -7.12
N GLN A 74 -14.07 -15.44 -7.59
CA GLN A 74 -14.77 -14.24 -8.04
C GLN A 74 -14.91 -13.19 -6.94
N THR A 75 -15.10 -13.61 -5.68
CA THR A 75 -15.19 -12.68 -4.54
C THR A 75 -13.83 -12.07 -4.21
N LEU A 76 -12.75 -12.86 -4.22
CA LEU A 76 -11.39 -12.38 -4.04
C LEU A 76 -10.98 -11.39 -5.13
N GLU A 77 -11.37 -11.63 -6.39
CA GLU A 77 -11.13 -10.69 -7.48
C GLU A 77 -11.87 -9.37 -7.29
N LYS A 78 -13.13 -9.39 -6.84
CA LYS A 78 -13.87 -8.17 -6.47
C LYS A 78 -13.20 -7.41 -5.33
N MET A 79 -12.73 -8.12 -4.30
CA MET A 79 -11.99 -7.52 -3.18
C MET A 79 -10.70 -6.87 -3.67
N PHE A 80 -9.97 -7.51 -4.59
CA PHE A 80 -8.77 -6.94 -5.20
C PHE A 80 -9.09 -5.72 -6.07
N ASP A 81 -10.14 -5.75 -6.89
CA ASP A 81 -10.58 -4.62 -7.70
C ASP A 81 -11.02 -3.43 -6.86
N LYS A 82 -11.63 -3.67 -5.69
CA LYS A 82 -11.98 -2.64 -4.71
C LYS A 82 -10.78 -2.09 -3.94
N GLY A 83 -9.61 -2.73 -4.04
CA GLY A 83 -8.39 -2.35 -3.34
C GLY A 83 -8.32 -2.83 -1.88
N ALA A 84 -9.06 -3.88 -1.53
CA ALA A 84 -9.14 -4.40 -0.17
C ALA A 84 -8.03 -5.43 0.16
N ILE A 85 -7.56 -6.16 -0.86
CA ILE A 85 -6.55 -7.21 -0.74
C ILE A 85 -5.51 -7.12 -1.85
N ASN A 86 -4.42 -7.88 -1.74
CA ASN A 86 -3.43 -8.03 -2.80
C ASN A 86 -3.78 -9.23 -3.69
N SER A 87 -3.50 -9.13 -4.99
CA SER A 87 -3.51 -10.25 -5.95
C SER A 87 -2.26 -10.23 -6.81
N TYR A 88 -1.64 -11.38 -7.02
CA TYR A 88 -0.47 -11.55 -7.88
C TYR A 88 -0.67 -12.75 -8.80
N THR A 89 -0.25 -12.61 -10.06
CA THR A 89 -0.25 -13.72 -11.02
C THR A 89 1.19 -14.17 -11.28
N ILE A 90 1.49 -15.43 -10.98
CA ILE A 90 2.80 -16.04 -11.21
C ILE A 90 2.64 -17.15 -12.24
N LYS A 91 3.57 -17.22 -13.20
CA LYS A 91 3.65 -18.38 -14.09
C LYS A 91 4.39 -19.52 -13.39
N ASP A 92 3.77 -20.68 -13.32
CA ASP A 92 4.41 -21.88 -12.79
C ASP A 92 5.48 -22.42 -13.78
N LYS A 93 6.06 -23.56 -13.45
CA LYS A 93 7.06 -24.21 -14.31
C LYS A 93 6.50 -24.72 -15.63
N SER A 94 5.18 -24.97 -15.71
CA SER A 94 4.49 -25.40 -16.93
C SER A 94 4.09 -24.23 -17.83
N GLY A 95 4.18 -23.00 -17.32
CA GLY A 95 3.75 -21.77 -17.99
C GLY A 95 2.29 -21.39 -17.69
N GLU A 96 1.61 -22.15 -16.85
CA GLU A 96 0.27 -21.86 -16.35
C GLU A 96 0.30 -20.66 -15.41
N LYS A 97 -0.66 -19.75 -15.56
CA LYS A 97 -0.81 -18.58 -14.70
C LYS A 97 -1.59 -18.98 -13.46
N ILE A 98 -0.94 -18.90 -12.29
CA ILE A 98 -1.55 -19.15 -10.99
C ILE A 98 -1.72 -17.82 -10.26
N LYS A 99 -2.92 -17.59 -9.72
CA LYS A 99 -3.23 -16.42 -8.90
C LYS A 99 -2.99 -16.70 -7.42
N TYR A 100 -2.50 -15.69 -6.73
CA TYR A 100 -2.22 -15.70 -5.29
C TYR A 100 -2.85 -14.46 -4.64
N TYR A 101 -3.43 -14.65 -3.46
CA TYR A 101 -4.14 -13.62 -2.72
C TYR A 101 -3.58 -13.49 -1.30
N SER A 102 -3.58 -12.27 -0.75
CA SER A 102 -3.18 -11.98 0.64
C SER A 102 -3.82 -10.69 1.13
N ASN A 103 -3.88 -10.50 2.45
CA ASN A 103 -4.30 -9.22 3.01
C ASN A 103 -3.33 -8.10 2.62
N ALA A 104 -3.90 -6.98 2.15
CA ALA A 104 -3.16 -5.75 1.97
C ALA A 104 -2.90 -5.09 3.33
N GLN A 105 -1.79 -4.36 3.47
CA GLN A 105 -1.57 -3.51 4.64
C GLN A 105 -2.33 -2.19 4.46
N LEU A 106 -2.60 -1.45 5.55
CA LEU A 106 -3.39 -0.23 5.43
C LEU A 106 -2.70 0.87 4.60
N ALA A 107 -1.47 1.28 4.95
CA ALA A 107 -0.78 2.39 4.28
C ALA A 107 -0.26 2.00 2.88
N ILE A 108 0.80 1.18 2.81
CA ILE A 108 1.25 0.57 1.53
C ILE A 108 0.37 -0.64 1.24
N GLY A 109 -0.70 -0.41 0.49
CA GLY A 109 -1.75 -1.39 0.22
C GLY A 109 -3.11 -0.71 0.09
N MET A 110 -4.01 -0.94 1.06
CA MET A 110 -5.41 -0.54 0.98
C MET A 110 -5.59 0.94 0.65
N LEU A 111 -4.85 1.86 1.31
CA LEU A 111 -4.90 3.28 1.01
C LEU A 111 -4.48 3.56 -0.44
N GLU A 112 -3.32 3.05 -0.88
CA GLU A 112 -2.81 3.27 -2.23
C GLU A 112 -3.82 2.79 -3.29
N TYR A 113 -4.50 1.67 -3.04
CA TYR A 113 -5.49 1.12 -3.96
C TYR A 113 -6.80 1.92 -4.00
N LYS A 114 -7.02 2.84 -3.06
CA LYS A 114 -8.11 3.82 -3.09
C LYS A 114 -7.81 5.07 -3.93
N MET A 115 -6.74 5.08 -4.73
CA MET A 115 -6.37 6.23 -5.59
C MET A 115 -7.55 6.81 -6.40
N GLY A 116 -8.43 5.94 -6.92
CA GLY A 116 -9.60 6.34 -7.72
C GLY A 116 -10.86 6.67 -6.91
N ASP A 117 -10.87 6.40 -5.61
CA ASP A 117 -12.07 6.36 -4.76
C ASP A 117 -11.76 6.87 -3.33
N LEU A 118 -11.41 8.14 -3.23
CA LEU A 118 -11.18 8.84 -1.96
C LEU A 118 -12.37 9.72 -1.63
N SER A 119 -13.25 9.26 -0.73
CA SER A 119 -14.26 10.13 -0.12
C SER A 119 -13.66 11.05 0.92
N LYS A 120 -14.34 12.16 1.21
CA LYS A 120 -13.91 13.09 2.24
C LYS A 120 -13.89 12.43 3.61
N GLU A 121 -14.93 11.66 3.92
CA GLU A 121 -15.10 10.94 5.18
C GLU A 121 -13.97 9.92 5.40
N PHE A 122 -13.61 9.18 4.35
CA PHE A 122 -12.49 8.24 4.41
C PHE A 122 -11.16 8.96 4.67
N CYS A 123 -10.91 10.08 3.99
CA CYS A 123 -9.69 10.86 4.21
C CYS A 123 -9.63 11.48 5.62
N GLU A 124 -10.76 11.92 6.18
CA GLU A 124 -10.84 12.42 7.57
C GLU A 124 -10.55 11.31 8.59
N ASP A 125 -11.23 10.16 8.44
CA ASP A 125 -11.01 9.00 9.32
C ASP A 125 -9.57 8.49 9.20
N PHE A 126 -9.02 8.42 8.00
CA PHE A 126 -7.64 7.98 7.78
C PHE A 126 -6.63 8.94 8.43
N GLU A 127 -6.79 10.27 8.28
CA GLU A 127 -5.88 11.24 8.90
C GLU A 127 -5.92 11.15 10.43
N ARG A 128 -7.12 11.02 10.99
CA ARG A 128 -7.31 10.83 12.43
C ARG A 128 -6.64 9.55 12.92
N TYR A 129 -6.88 8.43 12.24
CA TYR A 129 -6.28 7.16 12.63
C TYR A 129 -4.75 7.16 12.51
N MET A 130 -4.24 7.72 11.41
CA MET A 130 -2.80 7.83 11.14
C MET A 130 -2.09 8.70 12.19
N HIS A 131 -2.58 9.91 12.44
CA HIS A 131 -1.82 10.92 13.19
C HIS A 131 -2.27 11.13 14.64
N GLU A 132 -3.51 10.81 14.98
CA GLU A 132 -4.08 11.10 16.30
C GLU A 132 -4.27 9.83 17.16
N GLU A 133 -4.48 8.67 16.53
CA GLU A 133 -4.93 7.45 17.23
C GLU A 133 -4.00 6.24 17.04
N GLY A 134 -2.71 6.50 16.78
CA GLY A 134 -1.63 5.53 17.05
C GLY A 134 -1.14 4.69 15.88
N PHE A 135 -1.74 4.79 14.68
CA PHE A 135 -1.26 3.98 13.54
C PHE A 135 0.14 4.39 13.05
N LEU A 136 0.51 5.68 13.09
CA LEU A 136 1.87 6.13 12.79
C LEU A 136 2.91 5.58 13.79
N GLU A 137 2.56 5.48 15.07
CA GLU A 137 3.42 4.85 16.08
C GLU A 137 3.62 3.36 15.77
N GLU A 138 2.56 2.66 15.36
CA GLU A 138 2.65 1.25 14.97
C GLU A 138 3.56 1.05 13.75
N MET A 139 3.42 1.90 12.72
CA MET A 139 4.27 1.88 11.52
C MET A 139 5.75 2.10 11.83
N THR A 140 6.07 2.84 12.89
CA THR A 140 7.47 3.16 13.27
C THR A 140 8.03 2.18 14.31
N ARG A 141 7.17 1.49 15.07
CA ARG A 141 7.56 0.50 16.09
C ARG A 141 7.94 -0.86 15.53
N THR A 142 7.40 -1.23 14.36
CA THR A 142 7.65 -2.55 13.78
C THR A 142 9.14 -2.80 13.50
N LYS A 143 9.57 -4.06 13.66
CA LYS A 143 10.93 -4.50 13.30
C LYS A 143 11.12 -4.60 11.78
N ILE A 144 10.03 -4.56 10.99
CA ILE A 144 10.04 -4.65 9.54
C ILE A 144 9.33 -3.40 8.99
N PRO A 145 10.03 -2.24 8.91
CA PRO A 145 9.40 -1.02 8.41
C PRO A 145 9.00 -1.20 6.94
N GLN A 146 7.91 -0.57 6.51
CA GLN A 146 7.49 -0.56 5.09
C GLN A 146 8.46 0.23 4.20
N PHE A 147 9.12 1.24 4.77
CA PHE A 147 10.03 2.13 4.08
C PHE A 147 11.47 2.03 4.62
N ARG A 148 12.43 2.40 3.78
CA ARG A 148 13.76 2.85 4.21
C ARG A 148 13.84 4.34 3.95
N THR A 149 14.01 5.16 4.99
CA THR A 149 14.15 6.61 4.83
C THR A 149 15.58 6.94 4.40
N ILE A 150 15.74 7.77 3.36
CA ILE A 150 17.05 8.21 2.88
C ILE A 150 17.23 9.69 3.21
N PRO A 151 18.16 10.05 4.11
CA PRO A 151 18.41 11.43 4.47
C PRO A 151 19.07 12.18 3.32
N LEU A 152 18.57 13.38 3.04
CA LEU A 152 19.17 14.30 2.08
C LEU A 152 20.37 15.00 2.75
N ASN A 153 21.56 14.82 2.18
CA ASN A 153 22.79 15.59 2.47
C ASN A 153 23.53 15.38 3.82
N GLU A 154 23.25 14.34 4.60
CA GLU A 154 24.08 14.04 5.77
C GLU A 154 25.08 12.90 5.53
N LYS A 155 26.35 13.14 5.89
CA LYS A 155 27.36 12.09 6.04
C LYS A 155 26.98 11.22 7.23
N VAL A 156 26.15 10.21 7.02
CA VAL A 156 25.83 9.22 8.04
C VAL A 156 27.10 8.40 8.32
N THR A 157 27.56 8.43 9.57
CA THR A 157 28.65 7.56 10.04
C THR A 157 28.09 6.22 10.48
N PHE A 158 28.81 5.17 10.09
CA PHE A 158 28.59 3.71 10.25
C PHE A 158 27.66 3.22 11.38
N ASP A 159 26.61 2.48 11.00
CA ASP A 159 26.36 1.06 11.39
C ASP A 159 25.00 0.54 10.89
N ASN A 160 24.14 1.43 10.38
CA ASN A 160 22.96 1.06 9.63
C ASN A 160 23.14 1.53 8.19
N GLN A 161 23.07 0.62 7.20
CA GLN A 161 23.11 0.95 5.77
C GLN A 161 21.84 1.71 5.39
N VAL A 162 21.75 2.96 5.81
CA VAL A 162 20.83 3.94 5.25
C VAL A 162 21.44 4.32 3.91
N ALA A 163 20.79 3.87 2.84
CA ALA A 163 21.18 4.23 1.49
C ALA A 163 21.28 5.76 1.38
N THR A 164 22.30 6.27 0.70
CA THR A 164 22.47 7.70 0.44
C THR A 164 21.57 8.13 -0.73
N TYR A 165 21.40 9.43 -0.94
CA TYR A 165 20.65 9.93 -2.10
C TYR A 165 21.25 9.46 -3.44
N ASP A 166 22.58 9.43 -3.54
CA ASP A 166 23.30 8.86 -4.69
C ASP A 166 22.95 7.38 -4.92
N ASP A 167 22.52 6.67 -3.87
CA ASP A 167 22.07 5.29 -3.98
C ASP A 167 20.63 5.18 -4.53
N VAL A 168 19.79 6.21 -4.39
CA VAL A 168 18.45 6.23 -5.01
C VAL A 168 18.52 6.36 -6.52
N ARG A 169 19.34 7.27 -7.03
CA ARG A 169 19.55 7.39 -8.48
C ARG A 169 20.06 6.07 -9.05
N LYS A 170 21.02 5.42 -8.39
CA LYS A 170 21.50 4.08 -8.77
C LYS A 170 20.42 3.01 -8.70
N ILE A 171 19.50 3.08 -7.72
CA ILE A 171 18.35 2.18 -7.65
C ILE A 171 17.48 2.33 -8.91
N ILE A 172 17.15 3.57 -9.31
CA ILE A 172 16.33 3.83 -10.51
C ILE A 172 17.08 3.44 -11.80
N GLU A 173 18.37 3.76 -11.88
CA GLU A 173 19.23 3.42 -13.02
C GLU A 173 19.40 1.90 -13.19
N GLY A 174 19.60 1.19 -12.08
CA GLY A 174 19.74 -0.26 -12.05
C GLY A 174 18.42 -1.03 -12.08
N ALA A 175 17.29 -0.36 -11.86
CA ALA A 175 15.98 -1.00 -11.90
C ALA A 175 15.66 -1.53 -13.30
N ARG A 176 15.09 -2.73 -13.30
CA ARG A 176 14.46 -3.29 -14.49
C ARG A 176 13.07 -2.68 -14.63
N GLY A 177 12.75 -2.23 -15.84
CA GLY A 177 11.41 -1.78 -16.15
C GLY A 177 10.37 -2.91 -16.05
N PRO A 178 9.09 -2.58 -16.19
CA PRO A 178 8.58 -1.24 -16.52
C PRO A 178 8.67 -0.25 -15.35
N PHE A 179 8.48 1.03 -15.66
CA PHE A 179 8.46 2.15 -14.72
C PHE A 179 7.09 2.82 -14.81
N ALA A 180 6.50 3.17 -13.66
CA ALA A 180 5.26 3.92 -13.62
C ALA A 180 5.38 5.13 -12.69
N LEU A 181 4.69 6.21 -13.06
CA LEU A 181 4.41 7.34 -12.19
C LEU A 181 2.92 7.40 -11.91
N SER A 182 2.58 7.53 -10.63
CA SER A 182 1.20 7.67 -10.16
C SER A 182 1.06 8.89 -9.26
N ASP A 183 -0.18 9.38 -9.16
CA ASP A 183 -0.52 10.42 -8.21
C ASP A 183 -0.17 9.97 -6.78
N CYS A 184 0.29 10.89 -5.94
CA CYS A 184 0.49 10.58 -4.52
C CYS A 184 -0.86 10.55 -3.80
N VAL A 185 -1.28 9.37 -3.31
CA VAL A 185 -2.56 9.17 -2.61
C VAL A 185 -2.70 10.10 -1.40
N CYS A 186 -1.63 10.30 -0.63
CA CYS A 186 -1.64 11.17 0.55
C CYS A 186 -1.91 12.63 0.16
N ARG A 187 -1.25 13.10 -0.91
CA ARG A 187 -1.47 14.46 -1.44
C ARG A 187 -2.88 14.61 -2.02
N LYS A 188 -3.38 13.59 -2.71
CA LYS A 188 -4.74 13.58 -3.26
C LYS A 188 -5.79 13.61 -2.14
N GLY A 189 -5.60 12.84 -1.07
CA GLY A 189 -6.46 12.90 0.11
C GLY A 189 -6.47 14.29 0.76
N LYS A 190 -5.31 14.93 0.88
CA LYS A 190 -5.21 16.33 1.34
C LYS A 190 -5.94 17.32 0.41
N ASP A 191 -5.92 17.11 -0.90
CA ASP A 191 -6.69 17.92 -1.85
C ASP A 191 -8.21 17.74 -1.67
N VAL A 192 -8.68 16.50 -1.48
CA VAL A 192 -10.08 16.18 -1.17
C VAL A 192 -10.55 16.90 0.10
N LEU A 193 -9.65 17.03 1.08
CA LEU A 193 -9.88 17.73 2.35
C LEU A 193 -9.76 19.25 2.26
N GLY A 194 -9.51 19.81 1.07
CA GLY A 194 -9.33 21.26 0.87
C GLY A 194 -8.03 21.82 1.46
N ARG A 195 -7.05 20.95 1.77
CA ARG A 195 -5.77 21.29 2.40
C ARG A 195 -4.60 20.86 1.50
N PRO A 196 -4.47 21.41 0.27
CA PRO A 196 -3.49 20.93 -0.70
C PRO A 196 -2.05 20.98 -0.19
N CYS A 197 -1.17 20.19 -0.79
CA CYS A 197 0.26 20.18 -0.45
C CYS A 197 0.87 21.58 -0.54
N GLN A 198 1.60 21.98 0.51
CA GLN A 198 2.26 23.30 0.58
C GLN A 198 3.74 23.25 0.14
N VAL A 199 4.29 22.05 -0.06
CA VAL A 199 5.71 21.84 -0.37
C VAL A 199 5.96 21.74 -1.88
N THR A 200 5.13 20.97 -2.60
CA THR A 200 5.27 20.77 -4.04
C THR A 200 3.93 20.81 -4.76
N LYS A 201 3.95 21.18 -6.04
CA LYS A 201 2.80 21.04 -6.95
C LYS A 201 2.82 19.73 -7.74
N LEU A 202 3.91 18.96 -7.66
CA LEU A 202 4.07 17.69 -8.39
C LEU A 202 3.12 16.64 -7.81
N ARG A 203 2.26 16.07 -8.65
CA ARG A 203 1.24 15.10 -8.24
C ARG A 203 1.61 13.67 -8.64
N ASP A 204 2.05 13.48 -9.87
CA ASP A 204 2.46 12.19 -10.47
C ASP A 204 3.87 11.77 -10.01
N ILE A 205 4.04 11.60 -8.71
CA ILE A 205 5.36 11.53 -8.07
C ILE A 205 5.64 10.19 -7.38
N CYS A 206 4.61 9.36 -7.16
CA CYS A 206 4.83 8.03 -6.60
C CYS A 206 5.40 7.14 -7.71
N MET A 207 6.61 6.60 -7.50
CA MET A 207 7.32 5.80 -8.51
C MET A 207 7.13 4.32 -8.22
N GLN A 208 6.75 3.56 -9.24
CA GLN A 208 6.68 2.10 -9.17
C GLN A 208 7.61 1.46 -10.19
N PHE A 209 8.10 0.25 -9.88
CA PHE A 209 9.05 -0.51 -10.69
C PHE A 209 8.60 -1.97 -10.86
N GLY A 210 8.90 -2.57 -12.01
CA GLY A 210 8.65 -3.99 -12.28
C GLY A 210 7.18 -4.37 -12.13
N MET A 211 6.89 -5.45 -11.39
CA MET A 211 5.52 -5.94 -11.19
C MET A 211 4.58 -4.90 -10.55
N ALA A 212 5.10 -4.01 -9.69
CA ALA A 212 4.28 -2.96 -9.12
C ALA A 212 3.91 -1.91 -10.19
N ALA A 213 4.83 -1.59 -11.10
CA ALA A 213 4.54 -0.71 -12.23
C ALA A 213 3.51 -1.34 -13.18
N GLU A 214 3.67 -2.63 -13.52
CA GLU A 214 2.70 -3.38 -14.34
C GLU A 214 1.29 -3.28 -13.75
N MET A 215 1.15 -3.59 -12.46
CA MET A 215 -0.13 -3.50 -11.76
C MET A 215 -0.71 -2.09 -11.78
N TYR A 216 0.09 -1.05 -11.50
CA TYR A 216 -0.38 0.33 -11.49
C TYR A 216 -0.83 0.80 -12.88
N ILE A 217 -0.15 0.36 -13.94
CA ILE A 217 -0.51 0.66 -15.33
C ILE A 217 -1.81 -0.09 -15.70
N GLU A 218 -1.90 -1.38 -15.40
CA GLU A 218 -3.08 -2.21 -15.70
C GLU A 218 -4.33 -1.71 -14.98
N LYS A 219 -4.19 -1.25 -13.73
CA LYS A 219 -5.29 -0.68 -12.93
C LYS A 219 -5.62 0.77 -13.28
N GLY A 220 -4.81 1.43 -14.13
CA GLY A 220 -4.97 2.85 -14.46
C GLY A 220 -4.66 3.80 -13.30
N PHE A 221 -3.91 3.34 -12.30
CA PHE A 221 -3.47 4.17 -11.15
C PHE A 221 -2.27 5.05 -11.51
N GLY A 222 -1.49 4.63 -12.50
CA GLY A 222 -0.32 5.35 -12.98
C GLY A 222 -0.16 5.25 -14.48
N ARG A 223 0.70 6.12 -15.02
CA ARG A 223 1.13 6.09 -16.42
C ARG A 223 2.49 5.40 -16.52
N GLU A 224 2.70 4.65 -17.59
CA GLU A 224 4.04 4.15 -17.93
C GLU A 224 4.94 5.32 -18.29
N VAL A 225 6.20 5.26 -17.84
CA VAL A 225 7.20 6.31 -18.08
C VAL A 225 8.54 5.72 -18.45
N THR A 226 9.42 6.54 -19.03
CA THR A 226 10.81 6.14 -19.19
C THR A 226 11.59 6.31 -17.88
N ARG A 227 12.72 5.64 -17.78
CA ARG A 227 13.66 5.83 -16.66
C ARG A 227 14.06 7.30 -16.52
N GLU A 228 14.30 7.98 -17.63
CA GLU A 228 14.68 9.40 -17.65
C GLU A 228 13.55 10.30 -17.12
N GLU A 229 12.29 9.97 -17.37
CA GLU A 229 11.15 10.67 -16.77
C GLU A 229 11.08 10.45 -15.25
N ALA A 230 11.30 9.22 -14.78
CA ALA A 230 11.36 8.93 -13.34
C ALA A 230 12.50 9.72 -12.66
N LEU A 231 13.70 9.76 -13.27
CA LEU A 231 14.82 10.55 -12.77
C LEU A 231 14.52 12.06 -12.74
N LYS A 232 13.84 12.60 -13.76
CA LYS A 232 13.40 14.01 -13.75
C LYS A 232 12.45 14.32 -12.60
N ASN A 233 11.54 13.40 -12.26
CA ASN A 233 10.65 13.59 -11.11
C ASN A 233 11.41 13.54 -9.78
N LEU A 234 12.47 12.72 -9.69
CA LEU A 234 13.37 12.73 -8.54
C LEU A 234 14.11 14.08 -8.42
N ASP A 235 14.58 14.66 -9.53
CA ASP A 235 15.24 15.96 -9.53
C ASP A 235 14.30 17.09 -9.05
N ILE A 236 13.03 17.06 -9.46
CA ILE A 236 12.02 18.01 -8.98
C ILE A 236 11.78 17.82 -7.48
N ALA A 237 11.66 16.57 -7.03
CA ALA A 237 11.44 16.24 -5.64
C ALA A 237 12.59 16.70 -4.73
N GLU A 238 13.83 16.53 -5.18
CA GLU A 238 15.02 17.01 -4.50
C GLU A 238 15.00 18.55 -4.38
N ARG A 239 14.74 19.24 -5.49
CA ARG A 239 14.67 20.70 -5.52
C ARG A 239 13.57 21.26 -4.61
N ASP A 240 12.43 20.56 -4.54
CA ASP A 240 11.29 20.94 -3.71
C ASP A 240 11.46 20.48 -2.24
N GLY A 241 12.55 19.79 -1.89
CA GLY A 241 12.88 19.40 -0.52
C GLY A 241 12.06 18.21 0.02
N LEU A 242 11.66 17.29 -0.85
CA LEU A 242 10.88 16.11 -0.48
C LEU A 242 11.75 15.00 0.13
N VAL A 243 11.18 14.26 1.07
CA VAL A 243 11.85 13.10 1.67
C VAL A 243 11.73 11.90 0.74
N VAL A 244 12.88 11.31 0.39
CA VAL A 244 12.94 10.15 -0.50
C VAL A 244 12.92 8.86 0.33
N SER A 245 11.91 8.03 0.09
CA SER A 245 11.62 6.84 0.89
C SER A 245 11.34 5.62 0.00
N PRO A 246 12.37 4.88 -0.46
CA PRO A 246 12.18 3.58 -1.11
C PRO A 246 11.49 2.56 -0.20
N GLY A 247 10.78 1.62 -0.81
CA GLY A 247 10.26 0.45 -0.11
C GLY A 247 11.38 -0.38 0.54
N ASN A 248 11.08 -1.06 1.64
CA ASN A 248 12.06 -1.86 2.38
C ASN A 248 12.39 -3.20 1.70
N ALA A 249 13.08 -3.14 0.57
CA ALA A 249 13.60 -4.30 -0.15
C ALA A 249 14.99 -4.00 -0.76
N ILE A 250 15.73 -5.05 -1.13
CA ILE A 250 17.01 -4.90 -1.85
C ILE A 250 16.79 -4.23 -3.20
N TYR A 251 15.73 -4.66 -3.90
CA TYR A 251 15.23 -4.02 -5.12
C TYR A 251 13.84 -3.47 -4.80
N PRO A 252 13.74 -2.19 -4.40
CA PRO A 252 12.48 -1.62 -3.95
C PRO A 252 11.47 -1.59 -5.11
N PRO A 253 10.24 -2.08 -4.92
CA PRO A 253 9.20 -2.04 -5.95
C PRO A 253 8.61 -0.63 -6.15
N PHE A 254 8.91 0.30 -5.24
CA PHE A 254 8.46 1.68 -5.31
C PHE A 254 9.42 2.63 -4.59
N ILE A 255 9.31 3.93 -4.91
CA ILE A 255 9.90 5.04 -4.14
C ILE A 255 8.80 6.06 -3.83
N CYS A 256 8.58 6.35 -2.55
CA CYS A 256 7.77 7.50 -2.13
C CYS A 256 8.63 8.76 -2.12
N LEU A 257 8.04 9.85 -2.61
CA LEU A 257 8.58 11.21 -2.49
C LEU A 257 7.63 11.98 -1.59
N CYS A 258 7.86 11.83 -0.29
CA CYS A 258 6.97 12.17 0.80
C CYS A 258 7.24 13.61 1.33
N CYS A 259 6.28 14.21 2.04
CA CYS A 259 6.44 15.52 2.68
C CYS A 259 5.65 15.58 3.99
N GLY A 260 6.17 16.27 5.01
CA GLY A 260 5.56 16.32 6.34
C GLY A 260 4.22 17.06 6.44
N CYS A 261 3.74 17.72 5.37
CA CYS A 261 2.39 18.31 5.37
C CYS A 261 1.30 17.35 4.88
N CYS A 262 1.66 16.25 4.20
CA CYS A 262 0.71 15.31 3.61
C CYS A 262 0.86 13.88 4.13
N CYS A 263 2.08 13.50 4.52
CA CYS A 263 2.44 12.20 5.07
C CYS A 263 2.65 12.34 6.58
#